data_AF-A0A3M2B6M7-F1
#
_entry.id   AF-A0A3M2B6M7-F1
#
_cell.length_a   1.000
_cell.length_b   1.000
_cell.length_c   1.000
_cell.angle_alpha   90.00
_cell.angle_beta   90.00
_cell.angle_gamma   90.00
#
_symmetry.space_group_name_H-M   'P 1'
#
loop_
_entity.id
_entity.type
_entity.pdbx_description
1 polymer ?
#
loop_
_entity_poly.entity_id
_entity_poly.type
_entity_poly.pdbx_seq_one_letter_code
_entity_poly.pdbx_strand_id
1 'polypeptide(L)'
;MRGKAVHSKEWGKIPEDHLGYASEEERHSKRGLEDWELVEKISESQNKVPYWFIGVILVVLLIAVGLSFPFWGDRPGFERSWVNWGFLAALVYISIGIGFIYFMVNLYGSKFAGRLDSDPLKNKDEKNE
;
A
#
# COMPACT_ATOMS: atom_id res chain seq x y z
N MET A 1 -45.02 30.89 -12.16
CA MET A 1 -43.94 29.89 -12.41
C MET A 1 -42.88 30.08 -11.34
N ARG A 2 -42.78 29.17 -10.35
CA ARG A 2 -41.75 29.25 -9.29
C ARG A 2 -40.47 28.61 -9.80
N GLY A 3 -39.45 29.42 -10.05
CA GLY A 3 -38.10 28.93 -10.33
C GLY A 3 -37.58 28.17 -9.11
N LYS A 4 -37.35 26.87 -9.26
CA LYS A 4 -36.62 26.11 -8.24
C LYS A 4 -35.18 26.61 -8.23
N ALA A 5 -34.68 26.95 -7.04
CA ALA A 5 -33.31 27.35 -6.84
C ALA A 5 -32.38 26.24 -7.39
N VAL A 6 -31.53 26.60 -8.35
CA VAL A 6 -30.47 25.74 -8.82
C VAL A 6 -29.46 25.68 -7.69
N HIS A 7 -29.54 24.64 -6.83
CA HIS A 7 -28.46 24.35 -5.90
C HIS A 7 -27.19 24.21 -6.74
N SER A 8 -26.21 25.06 -6.45
CA SER A 8 -24.90 25.02 -7.10
C SER A 8 -24.34 23.61 -6.92
N LYS A 9 -24.22 22.89 -8.04
CA LYS A 9 -23.72 21.52 -8.06
C LYS A 9 -22.24 21.57 -7.75
N GLU A 10 -21.88 21.41 -6.49
CA GLU A 10 -20.50 21.34 -6.06
C GLU A 10 -19.92 20.01 -6.52
N TRP A 11 -18.74 20.08 -7.15
CA TRP A 11 -18.01 18.89 -7.57
C TRP A 11 -17.60 18.07 -6.33
N GLY A 12 -17.77 16.75 -6.37
CA GLY A 12 -17.46 15.84 -5.25
C GLY A 12 -18.55 15.71 -4.18
N LYS A 13 -19.77 16.22 -4.40
CA LYS A 13 -20.93 15.97 -3.53
C LYS A 13 -22.04 15.27 -4.29
N ILE A 14 -22.56 14.17 -3.73
CA ILE A 14 -23.78 13.52 -4.22
C ILE A 14 -24.96 14.45 -3.95
N PRO A 15 -25.66 14.96 -4.98
CA PRO A 15 -26.84 15.78 -4.77
C PRO A 15 -27.98 14.93 -4.19
N GLU A 16 -28.75 15.49 -3.25
CA GLU A 16 -29.92 14.81 -2.65
C GLU A 16 -31.03 14.49 -3.66
N ASP A 17 -30.98 15.09 -4.86
CA ASP A 17 -31.96 14.88 -5.93
C ASP A 17 -31.68 13.64 -6.79
N HIS A 18 -30.71 12.80 -6.42
CA HIS A 18 -30.29 11.61 -7.17
C HIS A 18 -30.02 11.91 -8.65
N LEU A 19 -29.60 13.14 -9.00
CA LEU A 19 -29.43 13.60 -10.38
C LEU A 19 -30.71 13.57 -11.23
N GLY A 20 -31.88 13.63 -10.59
CA GLY A 20 -33.19 13.61 -11.24
C GLY A 20 -33.83 12.23 -11.39
N TYR A 21 -33.27 11.18 -10.77
CA TYR A 21 -33.85 9.84 -10.73
C TYR A 21 -34.73 9.65 -9.49
N ALA A 22 -35.65 8.67 -9.50
CA ALA A 22 -36.54 8.43 -8.37
C ALA A 22 -35.83 7.78 -7.18
N SER A 23 -34.72 7.08 -7.43
CA SER A 23 -33.87 6.48 -6.39
C SER A 23 -32.42 6.30 -6.86
N GLU A 24 -31.51 6.11 -5.90
CA GLU A 24 -30.12 5.72 -6.16
C GLU A 24 -30.00 4.39 -6.93
N GLU A 25 -30.90 3.45 -6.69
CA GLU A 25 -30.92 2.14 -7.36
C GLU A 25 -31.31 2.30 -8.85
N GLU A 26 -32.28 3.16 -9.14
CA GLU A 26 -32.66 3.51 -10.51
C GLU A 26 -31.51 4.26 -11.21
N ARG A 27 -30.85 5.18 -10.51
CA ARG A 27 -29.68 5.90 -11.02
C ARG A 27 -28.55 4.94 -11.37
N HIS A 28 -28.15 4.07 -10.44
CA HIS A 28 -27.06 3.11 -10.66
C HIS A 28 -27.37 2.14 -11.82
N SER A 29 -28.63 1.71 -11.96
CA SER A 29 -29.03 0.79 -13.04
C SER A 29 -29.10 1.44 -14.43
N LYS A 30 -29.51 2.71 -14.52
CA LYS A 30 -29.64 3.43 -15.80
C LYS A 30 -28.36 4.16 -16.22
N ARG A 31 -27.66 4.77 -15.27
CA ARG A 31 -26.51 5.66 -15.51
C ARG A 31 -25.19 5.03 -15.11
N GLY A 32 -25.20 4.05 -14.21
CA GLY A 32 -23.98 3.47 -13.65
C GLY A 32 -23.37 4.32 -12.53
N LEU A 33 -22.14 3.98 -12.16
CA LEU A 33 -21.34 4.76 -11.23
C LEU A 33 -20.51 5.79 -11.99
N GLU A 34 -20.43 7.01 -11.48
CA GLU A 34 -19.53 8.02 -12.05
C GLU A 34 -18.06 7.71 -11.66
N ASP A 35 -17.10 8.13 -12.48
CA ASP A 35 -15.66 7.85 -12.27
C ASP A 35 -15.16 8.25 -10.87
N TRP A 36 -15.70 9.31 -10.30
CA TRP A 36 -15.35 9.75 -8.94
C TRP A 36 -16.01 8.90 -7.84
N GLU A 37 -17.24 8.42 -8.07
CA GLU A 37 -17.92 7.47 -7.17
C GLU A 37 -17.21 6.12 -7.17
N LEU A 38 -16.61 5.74 -8.32
CA LEU A 38 -15.77 4.55 -8.43
C LEU A 38 -14.54 4.67 -7.53
N VAL A 39 -13.86 5.83 -7.57
CA VAL A 39 -12.70 6.09 -6.71
C VAL A 39 -13.05 6.03 -5.23
N GLU A 40 -14.21 6.57 -4.82
CA GLU A 40 -14.68 6.49 -3.43
C GLU A 40 -15.04 5.05 -2.99
N LYS A 41 -15.47 4.20 -3.91
CA LYS A 41 -15.83 2.80 -3.62
C LYS A 41 -14.66 1.83 -3.74
N ILE A 42 -13.50 2.25 -4.24
CA ILE A 42 -12.30 1.42 -4.21
C ILE A 42 -11.90 1.25 -2.74
N SER A 43 -12.07 0.04 -2.23
CA SER A 43 -11.52 -0.32 -0.92
C SER A 43 -10.03 -0.04 -0.96
N GLU A 44 -9.52 0.74 -0.01
CA GLU A 44 -8.08 0.90 0.20
C GLU A 44 -7.46 -0.49 0.30
N SER A 45 -6.72 -0.91 -0.74
CA SER A 45 -5.95 -2.15 -0.74
C SER A 45 -4.68 -1.91 0.09
N GLN A 46 -4.87 -1.57 1.37
CA GLN A 46 -3.84 -1.26 2.36
C GLN A 46 -3.55 -2.51 3.22
N ASN A 47 -3.56 -3.70 2.60
CA ASN A 47 -3.14 -4.90 3.31
C ASN A 47 -1.63 -4.85 3.51
N LYS A 48 -1.22 -4.64 4.77
CA LYS A 48 0.19 -4.68 5.19
C LYS A 48 0.82 -5.99 4.73
N VAL A 49 2.11 -5.92 4.36
CA VAL A 49 2.91 -7.12 4.07
C VAL A 49 2.82 -8.07 5.27
N PRO A 50 2.39 -9.33 5.08
CA PRO A 50 2.27 -10.29 6.18
C PRO A 50 3.62 -10.56 6.85
N TYR A 51 3.65 -10.64 8.18
CA TYR A 51 4.90 -10.89 8.91
C TYR A 51 5.59 -12.21 8.54
N TRP A 52 4.83 -13.23 8.10
CA TRP A 52 5.40 -14.50 7.65
C TRP A 52 6.26 -14.34 6.38
N PHE A 53 5.94 -13.39 5.51
CA PHE A 53 6.70 -13.11 4.29
C PHE A 53 8.11 -12.61 4.62
N ILE A 54 8.24 -11.78 5.66
CA ILE A 54 9.53 -11.36 6.20
C ILE A 54 10.31 -12.58 6.73
N GLY A 55 9.62 -13.50 7.41
CA GLY A 55 10.21 -14.77 7.84
C GLY A 55 10.80 -15.58 6.69
N VAL A 56 10.08 -15.68 5.56
CA VAL A 56 10.58 -16.37 4.36
C VAL A 56 11.84 -15.70 3.80
N ILE A 57 11.87 -14.37 3.72
CA ILE A 57 13.06 -13.63 3.26
C ILE A 57 14.26 -13.93 4.16
N LEU A 58 14.10 -13.92 5.48
CA LEU A 58 15.18 -14.21 6.43
C LEU A 58 15.72 -15.63 6.25
N VAL A 59 14.84 -16.62 6.07
CA VAL A 59 15.25 -18.02 5.82
C VAL A 59 16.04 -18.13 4.52
N VAL A 60 15.57 -17.52 3.44
CA VAL A 60 16.29 -17.53 2.14
C VAL A 60 17.65 -16.85 2.26
N LEU A 61 17.74 -15.73 2.96
CA LEU A 61 19.02 -15.04 3.22
C LEU A 61 19.99 -15.92 4.01
N LEU A 62 19.53 -16.61 5.06
CA LEU A 62 20.36 -17.53 5.83
C LEU A 62 20.87 -18.69 4.98
N ILE A 63 20.02 -19.26 4.12
CA ILE A 63 20.42 -20.32 3.18
C ILE A 63 21.45 -19.78 2.20
N ALA A 64 21.22 -18.59 1.63
CA ALA A 64 22.17 -17.98 0.69
C ALA A 64 23.54 -17.73 1.34
N VAL A 65 23.57 -17.16 2.55
CA VAL A 65 24.80 -16.97 3.32
C VAL A 65 25.46 -18.31 3.66
N GLY A 66 24.67 -19.31 4.06
CA GLY A 66 25.13 -20.67 4.30
C GLY A 66 25.85 -21.27 3.09
N LEU A 67 25.19 -21.23 1.93
CA LEU A 67 25.75 -21.70 0.65
C LEU A 67 26.97 -20.90 0.17
N SER A 68 27.17 -19.69 0.70
CA SER A 68 28.31 -18.85 0.36
C SER A 68 29.60 -19.28 1.07
N PHE A 69 29.51 -20.11 2.11
CA PHE A 69 30.69 -20.61 2.80
C PHE A 69 31.47 -21.60 1.93
N PRO A 70 32.81 -21.69 2.09
CA PRO A 70 33.68 -22.59 1.32
C PRO A 70 33.48 -24.09 1.64
N PHE A 71 32.36 -24.45 2.27
CA PHE A 71 32.02 -25.81 2.65
C PHE A 71 31.57 -26.67 1.45
N TRP A 72 30.98 -26.08 0.42
CA TRP A 72 30.21 -26.74 -0.63
C TRP A 72 30.77 -26.26 -1.96
N GLY A 73 31.68 -27.05 -2.51
CA GLY A 73 32.22 -26.81 -3.86
C GLY A 73 33.66 -26.29 -3.91
N ASP A 74 34.37 -26.18 -2.78
CA ASP A 74 35.80 -25.92 -2.84
C ASP A 74 36.53 -27.14 -3.43
N ARG A 75 37.31 -26.90 -4.47
CA ARG A 75 38.13 -27.92 -5.12
C ARG A 75 39.34 -28.23 -4.23
N PRO A 76 39.76 -29.50 -4.10
CA PRO A 76 41.00 -29.82 -3.41
C PRO A 76 42.17 -29.01 -3.97
N GLY A 77 42.89 -28.32 -3.09
CA GLY A 77 44.04 -27.45 -3.42
C GLY A 77 43.71 -25.96 -3.60
N PHE A 78 42.45 -25.54 -3.42
CA PHE A 78 42.07 -24.13 -3.46
C PHE A 78 41.33 -23.76 -2.17
N GLU A 79 42.07 -23.25 -1.18
CA GLU A 79 41.47 -22.82 0.09
C GLU A 79 41.01 -21.37 -0.01
N ARG A 80 39.72 -21.13 0.21
CA ARG A 80 39.15 -19.78 0.23
C ARG A 80 38.93 -19.28 1.65
N SER A 81 39.29 -18.03 1.89
CA SER A 81 39.02 -17.36 3.17
C SER A 81 37.52 -17.20 3.40
N TRP A 82 37.03 -17.63 4.56
CA TRP A 82 35.63 -17.51 4.99
C TRP A 82 35.11 -16.07 5.01
N VAL A 83 35.96 -15.12 5.42
CA VAL A 83 35.64 -13.70 5.48
C VAL A 83 36.59 -12.95 4.56
N ASN A 84 36.02 -12.23 3.59
CA ASN A 84 36.77 -11.40 2.65
C ASN A 84 36.01 -10.10 2.38
N TRP A 85 36.65 -9.17 1.67
CA TRP A 85 36.04 -7.89 1.31
C TRP A 85 34.77 -8.02 0.48
N GLY A 86 34.65 -9.07 -0.34
CA GLY A 86 33.42 -9.37 -1.08
C GLY A 86 32.27 -9.77 -0.16
N PHE A 87 32.55 -10.55 0.89
CA PHE A 87 31.56 -10.90 1.91
C PHE A 87 31.08 -9.66 2.68
N LEU A 88 32.01 -8.78 3.08
CA LEU A 88 31.64 -7.51 3.73
C LEU A 88 30.81 -6.62 2.80
N ALA A 89 31.22 -6.48 1.54
CA ALA A 89 30.47 -5.72 0.53
C ALA A 89 29.06 -6.29 0.32
N ALA A 90 28.90 -7.61 0.32
CA ALA A 90 27.60 -8.26 0.22
C ALA A 90 26.69 -7.94 1.41
N LEU A 91 27.21 -7.96 2.64
CA LEU A 91 26.44 -7.58 3.83
C LEU A 91 26.00 -6.12 3.79
N VAL A 92 26.87 -5.21 3.36
CA VAL A 92 26.54 -3.78 3.17
C VAL A 92 25.45 -3.64 2.11
N TYR A 93 25.59 -4.30 0.96
CA TYR A 93 24.61 -4.26 -0.12
C TYR A 93 23.23 -4.77 0.33
N ILE A 94 23.18 -5.91 1.03
CA ILE A 94 21.93 -6.45 1.59
C ILE A 94 21.31 -5.47 2.57
N SER A 95 22.12 -4.85 3.44
CA SER A 95 21.63 -3.87 4.42
C SER A 95 21.01 -2.64 3.76
N ILE A 96 21.64 -2.12 2.71
CA ILE A 96 21.10 -1.01 1.90
C ILE A 96 19.78 -1.43 1.23
N GLY A 97 19.74 -2.63 0.63
CA GLY A 97 18.54 -3.16 0.00
C GLY A 97 17.37 -3.33 0.98
N ILE A 98 17.63 -3.85 2.18
CA ILE A 98 16.63 -3.95 3.26
C ILE A 98 16.14 -2.56 3.65
N GLY A 99 17.05 -1.60 3.84
CA GLY A 99 16.69 -0.22 4.16
C GLY A 99 15.82 0.43 3.08
N PHE A 100 16.16 0.22 1.82
CA PHE A 100 15.37 0.71 0.67
C PHE A 100 13.98 0.08 0.61
N ILE A 101 13.87 -1.25 0.75
CA ILE A 101 12.59 -1.96 0.77
C ILE A 101 11.75 -1.48 1.96
N TYR A 102 12.35 -1.38 3.15
CA TYR A 102 11.69 -0.88 4.35
C TYR A 102 11.16 0.54 4.14
N PHE A 103 11.98 1.43 3.56
CA PHE A 103 11.58 2.78 3.22
C PHE A 103 10.40 2.81 2.25
N MET A 104 10.44 2.04 1.16
CA MET A 104 9.36 1.97 0.18
C MET A 104 8.07 1.42 0.80
N VAL A 105 8.16 0.31 1.55
CA VAL A 105 6.99 -0.28 2.21
C VAL A 105 6.39 0.67 3.24
N ASN A 106 7.21 1.40 4.00
CA ASN A 106 6.71 2.33 5.01
C ASN A 106 6.19 3.65 4.40
N LEU A 107 6.77 4.10 3.28
CA LEU A 107 6.30 5.27 2.54
C LEU A 107 4.91 4.99 1.92
N TYR A 108 4.77 3.88 1.18
CA TYR A 108 3.54 3.55 0.45
C TYR A 108 2.47 2.82 1.30
N GLY A 109 2.87 2.21 2.42
CA GLY A 109 1.96 1.52 3.35
C GLY A 109 1.53 2.36 4.55
N SER A 110 1.98 3.61 4.66
CA SER A 110 1.51 4.51 5.70
C SER A 110 0.30 5.31 5.23
N LYS A 111 -0.73 5.42 6.08
CA LYS A 111 -1.84 6.38 5.91
C LYS A 111 -1.36 7.83 5.77
N PHE A 112 -0.08 8.11 6.04
CA PHE A 112 0.53 9.42 5.96
C PHE A 112 0.84 9.86 4.53
N ALA A 113 1.03 8.93 3.60
CA ALA A 113 1.20 9.24 2.18
C ALA A 113 -0.11 9.23 1.38
N GLY A 114 -1.23 8.85 2.01
CA GLY A 114 -2.56 8.71 1.38
C GLY A 114 -3.67 9.58 1.95
N ARG A 115 -3.51 10.21 3.12
CA ARG A 115 -4.45 11.23 3.59
C ARG A 115 -4.22 12.52 2.81
N LEU A 116 -5.00 12.74 1.78
CA LEU A 116 -5.22 14.08 1.23
C LEU A 116 -5.93 14.93 2.30
N ASP A 117 -5.60 16.23 2.36
CA ASP A 117 -6.25 17.20 3.27
C ASP A 117 -7.79 17.30 3.08
N SER A 118 -8.34 16.63 2.05
CA SER A 118 -9.77 16.54 1.75
C SER A 118 -10.52 15.44 2.49
N ASP A 119 -9.86 14.58 3.29
CA ASP A 119 -10.57 13.57 4.08
C ASP A 119 -11.45 14.23 5.17
N PRO A 120 -12.79 14.09 5.12
CA PRO A 120 -13.64 14.67 6.13
C PRO A 120 -13.31 14.03 7.49
N LEU A 121 -12.96 14.89 8.46
CA LEU A 121 -12.76 14.49 9.84
C LEU A 121 -14.01 13.73 10.31
N LYS A 122 -13.87 12.42 10.48
CA LYS A 122 -14.90 11.56 11.05
C LYS A 122 -15.07 11.94 12.52
N ASN A 123 -15.84 13.00 12.79
CA ASN A 123 -16.43 13.30 14.08
C ASN A 123 -17.43 12.18 14.41
N LYS A 124 -16.95 11.10 15.03
CA LYS A 124 -17.80 10.02 15.56
C LYS A 124 -17.36 9.50 16.93
N ASP A 125 -16.80 10.35 17.77
CA ASP A 125 -16.49 9.97 19.16
C ASP A 125 -17.19 10.84 20.23
N GLU A 126 -18.09 11.78 19.87
CA GLU A 126 -18.74 12.69 20.85
C GLU A 126 -20.27 12.51 21.01
N LYS A 127 -20.84 11.37 20.61
CA LYS A 127 -22.29 11.18 20.77
C LYS A 127 -22.68 9.81 21.30
N ASN A 128 -22.10 9.43 22.44
CA ASN A 128 -22.64 8.44 23.36
C ASN A 128 -22.06 8.70 24.77
N GLU A 129 -22.57 9.74 25.42
CA GLU A 129 -22.74 9.79 26.88
C GLU A 129 -24.23 10.00 27.15
#